data_AF-A0AAU5FG86-F1
#
_entry.id   AF-A0AAU5FG86-F1
#
_cell.length_a   1.000
_cell.length_b   1.000
_cell.length_c   1.000
_cell.angle_alpha   90.00
_cell.angle_beta   90.00
_cell.angle_gamma   90.00
#
_symmetry.space_group_name_H-M   'P 1'
#
loop_
_entity.id
_entity.type
_entity.pdbx_description
1 polymer ?
#
loop_
_entity_poly.entity_id
_entity_poly.type
_entity_poly.pdbx_seq_one_letter_code
_entity_poly.pdbx_strand_id
1 'polypeptide(L)'
;MEAYVATVCRIVTEQMWEQNYHHYRAEQGVPLPREYAAAPRPGQAGEEAAEPPAAPETSGSVYVKEALIEELVELDGAGRFFTDKLVRQCRELNFNYQHEQPFSCHALLRAIIDHVPPVFGVAGFAQVASNVTGRTKTDKDYLKKLQDFRTQGDDVLHRQIGPQRSRIDMHDVPAPAALNALLEGLLKHLRQARAAAAAGK
;
A
#
# COMPACT_ATOMS: atom_id res chain seq x y z
N MET A 1 -3.11 13.95 14.49
CA MET A 1 -2.62 12.56 14.27
C MET A 1 -1.12 12.54 14.02
N GLU A 2 -0.58 13.45 13.21
CA GLU A 2 0.86 13.58 12.93
C GLU A 2 1.72 13.82 14.19
N ALA A 3 1.27 14.69 15.10
CA ALA A 3 1.97 14.92 16.38
C ALA A 3 2.01 13.68 17.29
N TYR A 4 0.99 12.82 17.22
CA TYR A 4 0.93 11.58 17.99
C TYR A 4 1.88 10.53 17.42
N VAL A 5 1.91 10.38 16.09
CA VAL A 5 2.84 9.46 15.41
C VAL A 5 4.29 9.88 15.63
N ALA A 6 4.62 11.17 15.51
CA ALA A 6 5.98 11.67 15.77
C ALA A 6 6.41 11.45 17.24
N THR A 7 5.48 11.66 18.19
CA THR A 7 5.75 11.44 19.62
C THR A 7 5.97 9.96 19.92
N VAL A 8 5.14 9.07 19.34
CA VAL A 8 5.27 7.62 19.50
C VAL A 8 6.56 7.11 18.86
N CYS A 9 6.91 7.58 17.65
CA CYS A 9 8.18 7.24 17.01
C CYS A 9 9.36 7.65 17.90
N ARG A 10 9.39 8.87 18.44
CA ARG A 10 10.46 9.31 19.34
C ARG A 10 10.58 8.45 20.60
N ILE A 11 9.45 8.14 21.25
CA ILE A 11 9.42 7.30 22.47
C ILE A 11 9.92 5.87 22.15
N VAL A 12 9.50 5.29 21.03
CA VAL A 12 9.93 3.95 20.61
C VAL A 12 11.41 3.94 20.27
N THR A 13 11.94 4.95 19.58
CA THR A 13 13.37 5.03 19.25
C THR A 13 14.22 5.25 20.51
N GLU A 14 13.78 6.08 21.45
CA GLU A 14 14.46 6.30 22.75
C GLU A 14 14.42 5.03 23.62
N GLN A 15 13.27 4.36 23.76
CA GLN A 15 13.16 3.11 24.52
C GLN A 15 13.91 1.95 23.88
N MET A 16 13.92 1.85 22.55
CA MET A 16 14.63 0.80 21.82
C MET A 16 16.14 1.03 21.83
N TRP A 17 16.58 2.29 21.92
CA TRP A 17 17.96 2.63 22.24
C TRP A 17 18.30 2.17 23.67
N GLU A 18 17.56 2.60 24.68
CA GLU A 18 17.80 2.23 26.09
C GLU A 18 17.79 0.70 26.32
N GLN A 19 16.83 -0.02 25.74
CA GLN A 19 16.75 -1.48 25.88
C GLN A 19 17.90 -2.22 25.18
N ASN A 20 18.30 -1.80 23.97
CA ASN A 20 19.42 -2.43 23.26
C ASN A 20 20.78 -2.05 23.86
N TYR A 21 20.94 -0.83 24.37
CA TYR A 21 22.21 -0.36 24.96
C TYR A 21 22.48 -0.97 26.34
N HIS A 22 21.43 -1.20 27.13
CA HIS A 22 21.59 -1.82 28.46
C HIS A 22 21.73 -3.35 28.42
N HIS A 23 21.15 -4.03 27.42
CA HIS A 23 21.32 -5.48 27.29
C HIS A 23 22.77 -5.86 26.91
N TYR A 24 23.45 -5.02 26.11
CA TYR A 24 24.85 -5.27 25.72
C TYR A 24 25.87 -5.08 26.87
N ARG A 25 25.48 -4.42 27.97
CA ARG A 25 26.39 -4.09 29.08
C ARG A 25 26.39 -5.14 30.21
N ALA A 26 25.35 -5.95 30.33
CA ALA A 26 25.18 -6.83 31.50
C ALA A 26 25.75 -8.25 31.30
N GLU A 27 25.77 -8.80 30.08
CA GLU A 27 25.89 -10.26 29.93
C GLU A 27 27.22 -10.80 29.38
N GLN A 28 28.14 -9.98 28.84
CA GLN A 28 29.30 -10.55 28.11
C GLN A 28 30.67 -9.96 28.45
N GLY A 29 30.80 -8.90 29.27
CA GLY A 29 32.13 -8.39 29.69
C GLY A 29 33.08 -7.99 28.54
N VAL A 30 32.58 -7.84 27.31
CA VAL A 30 33.37 -7.48 26.14
C VAL A 30 33.62 -5.98 26.16
N PRO A 31 34.88 -5.50 26.19
CA PRO A 31 35.17 -4.08 26.08
C PRO A 31 34.72 -3.57 24.72
N LEU A 32 34.10 -2.39 24.68
CA LEU A 32 33.70 -1.74 23.43
C LEU A 32 34.91 -1.60 22.50
N PRO A 33 34.76 -1.89 21.19
CA PRO A 33 35.77 -1.53 20.21
C PRO A 33 36.06 -0.03 20.30
N ARG A 34 37.35 0.34 20.21
CA ARG A 34 37.85 1.70 20.48
C ARG A 34 37.15 2.79 19.64
N GLU A 35 36.68 2.40 18.46
CA GLU A 35 35.87 3.18 17.52
C GLU A 35 34.48 3.59 18.06
N TYR A 36 33.85 2.79 18.92
CA TYR A 36 32.57 3.13 19.57
C TYR A 36 32.74 3.92 20.87
N ALA A 37 33.88 3.80 21.55
CA ALA A 37 34.18 4.58 22.75
C ALA A 37 34.43 6.07 22.45
N ALA A 38 34.79 6.38 21.21
CA ALA A 38 35.06 7.73 20.72
C ALA A 38 33.88 8.36 19.93
N ALA A 39 32.75 7.65 19.80
CA ALA A 39 31.57 8.18 19.12
C ALA A 39 31.01 9.37 19.95
N PRO A 40 30.73 10.53 19.32
CA PRO A 40 30.17 11.67 20.03
C PRO A 40 28.81 11.26 20.61
N ARG A 41 28.55 11.59 21.88
CA ARG A 41 27.20 11.48 22.42
C ARG A 41 26.30 12.42 21.62
N PRO A 42 25.08 12.00 21.23
CA PRO A 42 24.12 12.93 20.66
C PRO A 42 23.90 14.07 21.67
N GLY A 43 24.27 15.29 21.28
CA GLY A 43 24.21 16.49 22.12
C GLY A 43 25.53 17.27 22.32
N GLN A 44 26.65 16.90 21.68
CA GLN A 44 27.93 17.66 21.80
C GLN A 44 28.57 18.11 20.47
N ALA A 45 27.85 18.07 19.35
CA ALA A 45 28.24 18.80 18.15
C ALA A 45 27.36 20.04 18.05
N GLY A 46 27.98 21.22 17.91
CA GLY A 46 27.25 22.49 17.79
C GLY A 46 26.17 22.39 16.72
N GLU A 47 24.94 22.71 17.12
CA GLU A 47 23.79 22.86 16.24
C GLU A 47 24.02 24.09 15.34
N GLU A 48 24.69 23.88 14.21
CA GLU A 48 24.38 24.65 13.02
C GLU A 48 23.11 24.00 12.46
N ALA A 49 21.97 24.66 12.71
CA ALA A 49 20.66 24.23 12.25
C ALA A 49 20.62 24.23 10.71
N ALA A 50 21.11 23.14 10.11
CA ALA A 50 20.80 22.81 8.73
C ALA A 50 19.31 22.45 8.70
N GLU A 51 18.53 23.36 8.15
CA GLU A 51 17.12 23.16 7.82
C GLU A 51 16.98 21.80 7.11
N PRO A 52 16.07 20.92 7.57
CA PRO A 52 15.87 19.62 6.93
C PRO A 52 15.57 19.88 5.44
N PRO A 53 16.20 19.13 4.52
CA PRO A 53 15.95 19.32 3.09
C PRO A 53 14.44 19.23 2.87
N ALA A 54 13.88 20.27 2.25
CA ALA A 54 12.46 20.35 1.94
C ALA A 54 12.01 19.02 1.32
N ALA A 55 10.96 18.43 1.90
CA ALA A 55 10.35 17.22 1.38
C ALA A 55 10.06 17.41 -0.11
N PRO A 56 10.35 16.43 -0.97
CA PRO A 56 10.06 16.55 -2.38
C PRO A 56 8.58 16.89 -2.57
N GLU A 57 8.31 18.01 -3.25
CA GLU A 57 6.98 18.47 -3.63
C GLU A 57 6.31 17.37 -4.47
N THR A 58 5.42 16.60 -3.85
CA THR A 58 4.74 15.49 -4.51
C THR A 58 3.76 16.06 -5.54
N SER A 59 4.04 15.83 -6.82
CA SER A 59 3.09 16.14 -7.88
C SER A 59 1.75 15.44 -7.58
N GLY A 60 0.72 16.24 -7.29
CA GLY A 60 -0.52 15.87 -6.58
C GLY A 60 -1.51 14.95 -7.31
N SER A 61 -1.07 13.80 -7.83
CA SER A 61 -1.96 12.78 -8.40
C SER A 61 -2.25 11.66 -7.40
N VAL A 62 -3.52 11.45 -7.07
CA VAL A 62 -3.99 10.27 -6.33
C VAL A 62 -4.05 9.05 -7.26
N TYR A 63 -3.72 7.87 -6.76
CA TYR A 63 -3.71 6.64 -7.55
C TYR A 63 -5.13 6.11 -7.80
N VAL A 64 -5.98 6.15 -6.78
CA VAL A 64 -7.40 5.84 -6.81
C VAL A 64 -8.17 7.14 -6.66
N LYS A 65 -9.11 7.40 -7.58
CA LYS A 65 -9.99 8.57 -7.51
C LYS A 65 -10.81 8.54 -6.22
N GLU A 66 -10.83 9.65 -5.47
CA GLU A 66 -11.55 9.72 -4.19
C GLU A 66 -13.05 9.44 -4.35
N ALA A 67 -13.67 9.91 -5.43
CA ALA A 67 -15.08 9.64 -5.73
C ALA A 67 -15.42 8.13 -5.79
N LEU A 68 -14.47 7.28 -6.25
CA LEU A 68 -14.68 5.83 -6.24
C LEU A 68 -14.58 5.24 -4.83
N ILE A 69 -13.73 5.82 -3.99
CA ILE A 69 -13.59 5.42 -2.57
C ILE A 69 -14.84 5.80 -1.79
N GLU A 70 -15.35 7.01 -1.98
CA GLU A 70 -16.59 7.48 -1.37
C GLU A 70 -17.77 6.57 -1.77
N GLU A 71 -17.87 6.22 -3.04
CA GLU A 71 -18.94 5.34 -3.49
C GLU A 71 -18.82 3.90 -2.94
N LEU A 72 -17.59 3.39 -2.78
CA LEU A 72 -17.35 2.12 -2.09
C LEU A 72 -17.88 2.16 -0.64
N VAL A 73 -17.73 3.29 0.06
CA VAL A 73 -18.27 3.48 1.42
C VAL A 73 -19.81 3.49 1.38
N GLU A 74 -20.42 4.16 0.42
CA GLU A 74 -21.89 4.21 0.28
C GLU A 74 -22.53 2.86 -0.07
N LEU A 75 -21.79 2.00 -0.78
CA LEU A 75 -22.23 0.68 -1.20
C LEU A 75 -21.81 -0.44 -0.24
N ASP A 76 -21.30 -0.11 0.94
CA ASP A 76 -20.98 -1.11 1.96
C ASP A 76 -22.21 -1.97 2.31
N GLY A 77 -22.01 -3.28 2.40
CA GLY A 77 -23.07 -4.27 2.61
C GLY A 77 -23.94 -4.58 1.39
N ALA A 78 -23.75 -3.90 0.25
CA ALA A 78 -24.51 -4.18 -0.98
C ALA A 78 -24.28 -5.62 -1.44
N GLY A 79 -25.36 -6.38 -1.68
CA GLY A 79 -25.25 -7.76 -2.12
C GLY A 79 -24.59 -8.71 -1.10
N ARG A 80 -24.54 -8.32 0.19
CA ARG A 80 -23.83 -9.03 1.27
C ARG A 80 -22.30 -8.94 1.16
N PHE A 81 -21.77 -7.98 0.41
CA PHE A 81 -20.34 -7.70 0.34
C PHE A 81 -19.99 -6.49 1.22
N PHE A 82 -19.05 -6.65 2.14
CA PHE A 82 -18.49 -5.56 2.93
C PHE A 82 -17.27 -4.98 2.22
N THR A 83 -17.24 -3.67 2.05
CA THR A 83 -16.23 -2.92 1.28
C THR A 83 -15.19 -2.25 2.17
N ASP A 84 -15.34 -2.29 3.49
CA ASP A 84 -14.47 -1.65 4.49
C ASP A 84 -12.98 -1.98 4.26
N LYS A 85 -12.65 -3.25 4.01
CA LYS A 85 -11.28 -3.69 3.72
C LYS A 85 -10.76 -3.13 2.40
N LEU A 86 -11.59 -3.06 1.37
CA LEU A 86 -11.22 -2.52 0.06
C LEU A 86 -10.98 -1.01 0.15
N VAL A 87 -11.86 -0.28 0.85
CA VAL A 87 -11.73 1.16 1.11
C VAL A 87 -10.40 1.48 1.80
N ARG A 88 -10.04 0.73 2.84
CA ARG A 88 -8.76 0.90 3.55
C ARG A 88 -7.57 0.67 2.64
N GLN A 89 -7.57 -0.42 1.87
CA GLN A 89 -6.49 -0.69 0.91
C GLN A 89 -6.35 0.40 -0.17
N CYS A 90 -7.46 0.95 -0.69
CA CYS A 90 -7.41 2.05 -1.67
C CYS A 90 -6.81 3.32 -1.07
N ARG A 91 -7.15 3.67 0.17
CA ARG A 91 -6.58 4.83 0.88
C ARG A 91 -5.10 4.63 1.20
N GLU A 92 -4.74 3.44 1.67
CA GLU A 92 -3.34 3.07 1.90
C GLU A 92 -2.53 3.10 0.60
N LEU A 93 -3.12 2.70 -0.53
CA LEU A 93 -2.46 2.77 -1.84
C LEU A 93 -2.24 4.21 -2.27
N ASN A 94 -3.24 5.10 -2.09
CA ASN A 94 -3.08 6.53 -2.35
C ASN A 94 -1.95 7.14 -1.52
N PHE A 95 -1.90 6.83 -0.22
CA PHE A 95 -0.83 7.29 0.67
C PHE A 95 0.54 6.80 0.18
N ASN A 96 0.69 5.50 -0.06
CA ASN A 96 1.97 4.92 -0.49
C ASN A 96 2.42 5.42 -1.85
N TYR A 97 1.49 5.67 -2.78
CA TYR A 97 1.81 6.21 -4.09
C TYR A 97 2.31 7.66 -4.01
N GLN A 98 1.65 8.49 -3.19
CA GLN A 98 2.08 9.87 -2.95
C GLN A 98 3.47 9.94 -2.29
N HIS A 99 3.81 8.98 -1.44
CA HIS A 99 5.10 8.95 -0.73
C HIS A 99 6.17 8.09 -1.43
N GLU A 100 5.97 7.76 -2.72
CA GLU A 100 6.93 7.01 -3.53
C GLU A 100 7.36 5.68 -2.88
N GLN A 101 6.40 4.90 -2.38
CA GLN A 101 6.63 3.61 -1.70
C GLN A 101 6.28 2.42 -2.63
N PRO A 102 7.16 2.04 -3.58
CA PRO A 102 6.80 1.13 -4.67
C PRO A 102 6.44 -0.28 -4.18
N PHE A 103 7.17 -0.85 -3.22
CA PHE A 103 6.88 -2.18 -2.68
C PHE A 103 5.50 -2.23 -2.00
N SER A 104 5.16 -1.22 -1.21
CA SER A 104 3.85 -1.10 -0.58
C SER A 104 2.74 -0.97 -1.62
N CYS A 105 2.95 -0.14 -2.65
CA CYS A 105 2.03 -0.02 -3.77
C CYS A 105 1.79 -1.38 -4.46
N HIS A 106 2.86 -2.13 -4.73
CA HIS A 106 2.76 -3.43 -5.39
C HIS A 106 2.02 -4.46 -4.54
N ALA A 107 2.36 -4.55 -3.25
CA ALA A 107 1.69 -5.43 -2.30
C ALA A 107 0.19 -5.12 -2.18
N LEU A 108 -0.17 -3.84 -2.09
CA LEU A 108 -1.56 -3.40 -2.02
C LEU A 108 -2.33 -3.65 -3.31
N LEU A 109 -1.73 -3.35 -4.47
CA LEU A 109 -2.33 -3.68 -5.77
C LEU A 109 -2.61 -5.19 -5.89
N ARG A 110 -1.64 -6.02 -5.51
CA ARG A 110 -1.77 -7.48 -5.51
C ARG A 110 -2.91 -7.95 -4.59
N ALA A 111 -3.02 -7.37 -3.40
CA ALA A 111 -4.07 -7.66 -2.43
C ALA A 111 -5.46 -7.21 -2.91
N ILE A 112 -5.57 -6.01 -3.48
CA ILE A 112 -6.82 -5.49 -4.06
C ILE A 112 -7.30 -6.39 -5.20
N ILE A 113 -6.41 -6.76 -6.12
CA ILE A 113 -6.73 -7.64 -7.26
C ILE A 113 -7.27 -9.00 -6.80
N ASP A 114 -6.75 -9.57 -5.70
CA ASP A 114 -7.25 -10.83 -5.13
C ASP A 114 -8.53 -10.70 -4.34
N HIS A 115 -8.83 -9.51 -3.83
CA HIS A 115 -10.00 -9.29 -3.00
C HIS A 115 -11.29 -9.15 -3.82
N VAL A 116 -11.16 -8.71 -5.08
CA VAL A 116 -12.27 -8.35 -5.97
C VAL A 116 -13.10 -9.51 -6.56
N PRO A 117 -12.55 -10.69 -6.93
CA PRO A 117 -13.26 -11.73 -7.68
C PRO A 117 -14.64 -12.19 -7.13
N PRO A 118 -14.85 -12.33 -5.81
CA PRO A 118 -16.14 -12.78 -5.28
C PRO A 118 -17.34 -11.90 -5.67
N VAL A 119 -17.14 -10.59 -5.87
CA VAL A 119 -18.21 -9.67 -6.30
C VAL A 119 -18.72 -10.01 -7.70
N PHE A 120 -17.87 -10.63 -8.52
CA PHE A 120 -18.21 -11.08 -9.88
C PHE A 120 -18.66 -12.55 -9.92
N GLY A 121 -18.78 -13.23 -8.76
CA GLY A 121 -19.18 -14.63 -8.68
C GLY A 121 -18.14 -15.62 -9.22
N VAL A 122 -16.87 -15.21 -9.29
CA VAL A 122 -15.76 -16.03 -9.82
C VAL A 122 -14.67 -16.20 -8.78
N ALA A 123 -13.88 -17.27 -8.90
CA ALA A 123 -12.90 -17.66 -7.88
C ALA A 123 -11.58 -16.88 -7.98
N GLY A 124 -11.25 -16.36 -9.16
CA GLY A 124 -9.95 -15.74 -9.40
C GLY A 124 -10.00 -14.60 -10.40
N PHE A 125 -8.99 -13.73 -10.33
CA PHE A 125 -8.93 -12.54 -11.15
C PHE A 125 -8.79 -12.82 -12.65
N ALA A 126 -8.18 -13.95 -13.04
CA ALA A 126 -8.09 -14.34 -14.45
C ALA A 126 -9.49 -14.47 -15.09
N GLN A 127 -10.46 -15.00 -14.34
CA GLN A 127 -11.84 -15.09 -14.80
C GLN A 127 -12.52 -13.71 -14.84
N VAL A 128 -12.19 -12.82 -13.91
CA VAL A 128 -12.64 -11.42 -13.96
C VAL A 128 -12.12 -10.73 -15.22
N ALA A 129 -10.85 -10.94 -15.58
CA ALA A 129 -10.23 -10.34 -16.76
C ALA A 129 -10.76 -10.93 -18.08
N SER A 130 -11.16 -12.22 -18.11
CA SER A 130 -11.65 -12.89 -19.31
C SER A 130 -13.16 -12.75 -19.53
N ASN A 131 -13.97 -12.79 -18.48
CA ASN A 131 -15.43 -13.00 -18.58
C ASN A 131 -16.24 -11.70 -18.63
N VAL A 132 -15.70 -10.67 -19.27
CA VAL A 132 -16.26 -9.33 -19.17
C VAL A 132 -17.36 -9.08 -20.20
N THR A 133 -18.57 -9.53 -19.90
CA THR A 133 -19.77 -9.17 -20.66
C THR A 133 -20.10 -7.70 -20.44
N GLY A 134 -20.28 -6.94 -21.53
CA GLY A 134 -20.71 -5.54 -21.46
C GLY A 134 -19.64 -4.50 -21.06
N ARG A 135 -18.34 -4.83 -21.17
CA ARG A 135 -17.25 -3.84 -21.11
C ARG A 135 -16.61 -3.59 -22.48
N THR A 136 -15.99 -2.42 -22.61
CA THR A 136 -15.30 -1.98 -23.83
C THR A 136 -14.00 -2.76 -24.05
N LYS A 137 -13.43 -2.68 -25.26
CA LYS A 137 -12.10 -3.24 -25.55
C LYS A 137 -11.03 -2.67 -24.61
N THR A 138 -11.07 -1.37 -24.38
CA THR A 138 -10.12 -0.66 -23.50
C THR A 138 -10.14 -1.20 -22.07
N ASP A 139 -11.33 -1.46 -21.52
CA ASP A 139 -11.45 -2.03 -20.17
C ASP A 139 -10.80 -3.42 -20.08
N LYS A 140 -10.95 -4.24 -21.12
CA LYS A 140 -10.33 -5.57 -21.19
C LYS A 140 -8.81 -5.46 -21.21
N ASP A 141 -8.27 -4.51 -21.97
CA ASP A 141 -6.84 -4.26 -22.03
C ASP A 141 -6.29 -3.79 -20.65
N TYR A 142 -7.06 -2.98 -19.92
CA TYR A 142 -6.70 -2.59 -18.56
C TYR A 142 -6.70 -3.78 -17.59
N LEU A 143 -7.74 -4.62 -17.60
CA LEU A 143 -7.80 -5.79 -16.73
C LEU A 143 -6.70 -6.80 -17.06
N LYS A 144 -6.34 -6.95 -18.34
CA LYS A 144 -5.21 -7.76 -18.76
C LYS A 144 -3.90 -7.24 -18.16
N LYS A 145 -3.65 -5.93 -18.21
CA LYS A 145 -2.46 -5.33 -17.56
C LYS A 145 -2.40 -5.64 -16.06
N LEU A 146 -3.54 -5.57 -15.36
CA LEU A 146 -3.60 -5.94 -13.94
C LEU A 146 -3.38 -7.44 -13.70
N GLN A 147 -3.86 -8.30 -14.60
CA GLN A 147 -3.62 -9.73 -14.54
C GLN A 147 -2.14 -10.05 -14.73
N ASP A 148 -1.48 -9.42 -15.70
CA ASP A 148 -0.05 -9.61 -15.98
C ASP A 148 0.81 -9.06 -14.83
N PHE A 149 0.39 -7.94 -14.22
CA PHE A 149 1.02 -7.30 -13.06
C PHE A 149 1.11 -8.22 -11.83
N ARG A 150 0.22 -9.22 -11.69
CA ARG A 150 0.24 -10.14 -10.53
C ARG A 150 1.62 -10.77 -10.31
N THR A 151 2.36 -11.04 -11.39
CA THR A 151 3.73 -11.58 -11.32
C THR A 151 4.68 -10.65 -10.56
N GLN A 152 4.56 -9.33 -10.75
CA GLN A 152 5.37 -8.35 -10.03
C GLN A 152 4.94 -8.24 -8.56
N GLY A 153 3.63 -8.32 -8.30
CA GLY A 153 3.11 -8.40 -6.94
C GLY A 153 3.60 -9.63 -6.18
N ASP A 154 3.59 -10.80 -6.83
CA ASP A 154 4.14 -12.04 -6.26
C ASP A 154 5.65 -11.92 -6.02
N ASP A 155 6.38 -11.27 -6.95
CA ASP A 155 7.82 -10.99 -6.78
C ASP A 155 8.10 -10.16 -5.54
N VAL A 156 7.35 -9.06 -5.36
CA VAL A 156 7.46 -8.17 -4.20
C VAL A 156 7.15 -8.88 -2.88
N LEU A 157 6.19 -9.82 -2.88
CA LEU A 157 5.75 -10.51 -1.68
C LEU A 157 6.57 -11.76 -1.33
N HIS A 158 7.23 -12.37 -2.31
CA HIS A 158 7.81 -13.71 -2.14
C HIS A 158 9.30 -13.80 -2.47
N ARG A 159 9.90 -12.84 -3.20
CA ARG A 159 11.33 -12.87 -3.48
C ARG A 159 12.13 -12.69 -2.19
N GLN A 160 13.01 -13.66 -1.91
CA GLN A 160 13.92 -13.60 -0.77
C GLN A 160 15.15 -12.72 -1.05
N ILE A 161 15.83 -12.29 0.01
CA ILE A 161 17.08 -11.53 -0.10
C ILE A 161 18.16 -12.35 -0.83
N GLY A 162 18.90 -11.69 -1.72
CA GLY A 162 19.96 -12.31 -2.51
C GLY A 162 21.01 -11.31 -2.96
N PRO A 163 22.01 -11.74 -3.75
CA PRO A 163 23.12 -10.89 -4.18
C PRO A 163 22.72 -9.83 -5.22
N GLN A 164 21.51 -9.93 -5.78
CA GLN A 164 21.00 -9.01 -6.78
C GLN A 164 20.27 -7.85 -6.11
N ARG A 165 20.51 -6.62 -6.60
CA ARG A 165 19.74 -5.44 -6.19
C ARG A 165 18.27 -5.59 -6.59
N SER A 166 17.38 -4.95 -5.83
CA SER A 166 15.99 -4.80 -6.23
C SER A 166 15.90 -4.14 -7.60
N ARG A 167 14.95 -4.61 -8.41
CA ARG A 167 14.62 -4.05 -9.72
C ARG A 167 13.35 -3.22 -9.70
N ILE A 168 12.61 -3.23 -8.59
CA ILE A 168 11.29 -2.60 -8.47
C ILE A 168 11.44 -1.16 -7.98
N ASP A 169 10.91 -0.22 -8.75
CA ASP A 169 10.78 1.18 -8.39
C ASP A 169 9.37 1.73 -8.74
N MET A 170 9.18 3.05 -8.64
CA MET A 170 7.87 3.67 -8.92
C MET A 170 7.46 3.59 -10.39
N HIS A 171 8.38 3.42 -11.33
CA HIS A 171 8.08 3.25 -12.75
C HIS A 171 7.44 1.89 -13.06
N ASP A 172 7.66 0.89 -12.21
CA ASP A 172 7.04 -0.43 -12.34
C ASP A 172 5.58 -0.46 -11.86
N VAL A 173 5.14 0.55 -11.09
CA VAL A 173 3.76 0.64 -10.64
C VAL A 173 2.84 0.86 -11.85
N PRO A 174 1.82 0.01 -12.08
CA PRO A 174 0.96 0.12 -13.25
C PRO A 174 0.18 1.44 -13.23
N ALA A 175 -0.21 1.91 -14.42
CA ALA A 175 -0.93 3.17 -14.54
C ALA A 175 -2.26 3.16 -13.73
N PRO A 176 -2.57 4.24 -12.98
CA PRO A 176 -3.80 4.39 -12.19
C PRO A 176 -5.08 4.00 -12.93
N ALA A 177 -5.16 4.32 -14.22
CA ALA A 177 -6.33 4.06 -15.05
C ALA A 177 -6.79 2.59 -15.02
N ALA A 178 -5.85 1.65 -14.91
CA ALA A 178 -6.20 0.23 -14.90
C ALA A 178 -6.98 -0.17 -13.64
N LEU A 179 -6.51 0.24 -12.47
CA LEU A 179 -7.20 -0.05 -11.20
C LEU A 179 -8.52 0.69 -11.10
N ASN A 180 -8.57 1.97 -11.51
CA ASN A 180 -9.80 2.74 -11.49
C ASN A 180 -10.89 2.11 -12.39
N ALA A 181 -10.52 1.60 -13.58
CA ALA A 181 -11.45 0.87 -14.45
C ALA A 181 -11.94 -0.47 -13.84
N LEU A 182 -11.10 -1.15 -13.05
CA LEU A 182 -11.53 -2.32 -12.27
C LEU A 182 -12.59 -1.92 -11.24
N LEU A 183 -12.31 -0.89 -10.44
CA LEU A 183 -13.18 -0.40 -9.37
C LEU A 183 -14.51 0.13 -9.91
N GLU A 184 -14.51 0.89 -11.01
CA GLU A 184 -15.74 1.34 -11.69
C GLU A 184 -16.63 0.16 -12.10
N GLY A 185 -16.03 -0.91 -12.62
CA GLY A 185 -16.75 -2.14 -12.95
C GLY A 185 -17.27 -2.89 -11.73
N LEU A 186 -16.53 -2.90 -10.62
CA LEU A 186 -16.97 -3.48 -9.35
C LEU A 186 -18.16 -2.70 -8.78
N LEU A 187 -18.10 -1.37 -8.75
CA LEU A 187 -19.17 -0.50 -8.27
C LEU A 187 -20.46 -0.72 -9.07
N LYS A 188 -20.37 -0.89 -10.39
CA LYS A 188 -21.52 -1.26 -11.23
C LYS A 188 -22.21 -2.56 -10.74
N HIS A 189 -21.45 -3.58 -10.38
CA HIS A 189 -22.01 -4.84 -9.86
C HIS A 189 -22.62 -4.66 -8.48
N LEU A 190 -21.99 -3.90 -7.59
CA LEU A 190 -22.54 -3.60 -6.26
C LEU A 190 -23.86 -2.81 -6.35
N ARG A 191 -23.95 -1.83 -7.26
CA ARG A 191 -25.22 -1.11 -7.53
C ARG A 191 -26.32 -2.05 -8.00
N GLN A 192 -26.01 -2.96 -8.92
CA GLN A 192 -26.96 -3.96 -9.41
C GLN A 192 -27.41 -4.89 -8.29
N ALA A 193 -26.51 -5.34 -7.43
CA ALA A 193 -26.83 -6.17 -6.27
C ALA A 193 -27.73 -5.43 -5.26
N ARG A 194 -27.45 -4.15 -4.98
CA ARG A 194 -28.31 -3.30 -4.13
C ARG A 194 -29.70 -3.12 -4.74
N ALA A 195 -29.78 -2.85 -6.04
CA ALA A 195 -31.04 -2.68 -6.75
C ALA A 195 -31.88 -3.97 -6.76
N ALA A 196 -31.25 -5.13 -7.02
CA ALA A 196 -31.91 -6.43 -6.95
C ALA A 196 -32.46 -6.73 -5.55
N ALA A 197 -31.70 -6.39 -4.50
CA ALA A 197 -32.16 -6.54 -3.11
C ALA A 197 -33.33 -5.61 -2.76
N ALA A 198 -33.43 -4.44 -3.40
CA ALA A 198 -34.55 -3.52 -3.22
C ALA A 198 -35.81 -3.95 -4.01
N ALA A 199 -35.65 -4.55 -5.19
CA ALA A 199 -36.75 -5.02 -6.04
C ALA A 199 -37.35 -6.37 -5.59
N GLY A 200 -36.59 -7.16 -4.82
CA GLY A 200 -37.04 -8.44 -4.24
C GLY A 200 -37.60 -8.33 -2.82
N LYS A 201 -37.88 -7.11 -2.34
CA LYS A 201 -38.55 -6.82 -1.06
C LYS A 201 -39.99 -6.37 -1.31
#